data_AF-A0A9P4M739-F1
#
_entry.id   AF-A0A9P4M739-F1
#
_cell.length_a   1.000
_cell.length_b   1.000
_cell.length_c   1.000
_cell.angle_alpha   90.00
_cell.angle_beta   90.00
_cell.angle_gamma   90.00
#
_symmetry.space_group_name_H-M   'P 1'
#
loop_
_entity.id
_entity.type
_entity.pdbx_description
1 polymer ?
#
loop_
_entity_poly.entity_id
_entity_poly.type
_entity_poly.pdbx_seq_one_letter_code
_entity_poly.pdbx_strand_id
1 'polypeptide(L)'
;MSEPIPESIPTSDGQSKKKDRPRGNAAVITQQSAQIATLMKHPEREVELPHAKRSRGLAPPPEIVANVQGSSAGAGSGEFHVYKASRRRETERLRMMDEQVEKEKRDAEHVAKMAE
;
A
#
# COMPACT_ATOMS: atom_id res chain seq x y z
N MET A 1 19.06 -16.38 -62.59
CA MET A 1 19.72 -16.12 -61.29
C MET A 1 18.66 -16.28 -60.21
N SER A 2 18.53 -17.48 -59.64
CA SER A 2 17.66 -17.74 -58.49
C SER A 2 18.57 -18.04 -57.31
N GLU A 3 18.53 -17.20 -56.27
CA GLU A 3 19.31 -17.39 -55.06
C GLU A 3 18.79 -18.60 -54.26
N PRO A 4 19.67 -19.42 -53.67
CA PRO A 4 19.25 -20.52 -52.81
C PRO A 4 18.79 -19.99 -51.44
N ILE A 5 17.55 -20.29 -51.07
CA ILE A 5 16.98 -20.01 -49.74
C ILE A 5 17.71 -20.91 -48.73
N PRO A 6 18.19 -20.38 -47.58
CA PRO A 6 18.77 -21.23 -46.55
C PRO A 6 17.70 -22.15 -45.95
N GLU A 7 17.98 -23.46 -45.92
CA GLU A 7 17.13 -24.46 -45.28
C GLU A 7 16.90 -24.15 -43.80
N SER A 8 15.69 -24.46 -43.36
CA SER A 8 15.07 -24.18 -42.07
C SER A 8 16.00 -24.28 -40.86
N ILE A 9 16.03 -23.22 -40.04
CA ILE A 9 16.47 -23.30 -38.65
C ILE A 9 15.61 -24.37 -37.95
N PRO A 10 16.18 -25.41 -37.31
CA PRO A 10 15.38 -26.28 -36.47
C PRO A 10 14.86 -25.43 -35.31
N THR A 11 13.56 -25.10 -35.34
CA THR A 11 12.88 -24.52 -34.18
C THR A 11 13.16 -25.46 -33.02
N SER A 12 13.96 -24.99 -32.06
CA SER A 12 14.27 -25.75 -30.86
C SER A 12 12.97 -26.07 -30.15
N ASP A 13 12.49 -27.30 -30.28
CA ASP A 13 11.43 -27.89 -29.45
C ASP A 13 11.99 -28.13 -28.04
N GLY A 14 12.44 -27.05 -27.41
CA GLY A 14 12.68 -26.98 -25.98
C GLY A 14 11.33 -26.88 -25.29
N GLN A 15 10.57 -27.98 -25.26
CA GLN A 15 9.46 -28.08 -24.32
C GLN A 15 10.04 -27.99 -22.92
N SER A 16 10.10 -26.77 -22.38
CA SER A 16 10.40 -26.57 -20.97
C SER A 16 9.35 -27.36 -20.20
N LYS A 17 9.74 -28.50 -19.62
CA LYS A 17 8.87 -29.27 -18.74
C LYS A 17 8.55 -28.34 -17.58
N LYS A 18 7.36 -27.73 -17.61
CA LYS A 18 6.86 -26.91 -16.51
C LYS A 18 6.80 -27.83 -15.31
N LYS A 19 7.76 -27.68 -14.39
CA LYS A 19 7.86 -28.48 -13.18
C LYS A 19 6.52 -28.39 -12.46
N ASP A 20 5.88 -29.53 -12.22
CA ASP A 20 4.58 -29.58 -11.53
C ASP A 20 4.74 -28.94 -10.16
N ARG A 21 4.22 -27.71 -10.03
CA ARG A 21 4.22 -27.00 -8.76
C ARG A 21 3.11 -27.62 -7.91
N PRO A 22 3.39 -27.96 -6.64
CA PRO A 22 2.35 -28.43 -5.73
C PRO A 22 1.23 -27.39 -5.70
N ARG A 23 -0.02 -27.84 -5.74
CA ARG A 23 -1.22 -27.00 -5.69
C ARG A 23 -1.93 -27.18 -4.35
N GLY A 24 -2.73 -26.18 -3.95
CA GLY A 24 -3.50 -26.23 -2.70
C GLY A 24 -2.61 -26.28 -1.45
N ASN A 25 -3.00 -27.08 -0.47
CA ASN A 25 -2.35 -27.14 0.85
C ASN A 25 -0.86 -27.50 0.77
N ALA A 26 -0.49 -28.37 -0.19
CA ALA A 26 0.91 -28.73 -0.41
C ALA A 26 1.75 -27.51 -0.82
N ALA A 27 1.19 -26.57 -1.57
CA ALA A 27 1.87 -25.32 -1.93
C ALA A 27 2.15 -24.46 -0.70
N VAL A 28 1.15 -24.31 0.18
CA VAL A 28 1.25 -23.51 1.42
C VAL A 28 2.33 -24.08 2.33
N ILE A 29 2.32 -25.39 2.56
CA ILE A 29 3.31 -26.08 3.39
C ILE A 29 4.72 -25.93 2.81
N THR A 30 4.88 -26.07 1.49
CA THR A 30 6.20 -25.89 0.84
C THR A 30 6.70 -24.45 0.90
N GLN A 31 5.81 -23.45 0.87
CA GLN A 31 6.18 -22.05 1.04
C GLN A 31 6.62 -21.77 2.48
N GLN A 32 5.87 -22.27 3.46
CA GLN A 32 6.20 -22.14 4.87
C GLN A 32 7.54 -22.80 5.20
N SER A 33 7.78 -24.02 4.73
CA SER A 33 9.06 -24.71 4.97
C SER A 33 10.25 -23.97 4.35
N ALA A 34 10.09 -23.39 3.15
CA ALA A 34 11.12 -22.57 2.52
C ALA A 34 11.40 -21.27 3.30
N GLN A 35 10.37 -20.62 3.86
CA GLN A 35 10.52 -19.44 4.71
C GLN A 35 11.27 -19.80 6.01
N ILE A 36 10.89 -20.88 6.68
CA ILE A 36 11.56 -21.38 7.89
C ILE A 36 13.03 -21.70 7.59
N ALA A 37 13.30 -22.42 6.50
CA ALA A 37 14.67 -22.74 6.08
C ALA A 37 15.52 -21.48 5.80
N THR A 38 14.90 -20.38 5.40
CA THR A 38 15.60 -19.10 5.19
C THR A 38 15.92 -18.40 6.51
N LEU A 39 14.96 -18.39 7.45
CA LEU A 39 15.16 -17.82 8.80
C LEU A 39 16.23 -18.60 9.59
N MET A 40 16.26 -19.93 9.47
CA MET A 40 17.19 -20.80 10.18
C MET A 40 18.64 -20.73 9.67
N LYS A 41 18.92 -20.04 8.55
CA LYS A 41 20.31 -19.83 8.07
C LYS A 41 21.10 -18.88 8.97
N HIS A 42 20.43 -17.95 9.65
CA HIS A 42 21.02 -16.93 10.50
C HIS A 42 20.21 -16.78 11.79
N PRO A 43 20.26 -17.77 12.69
CA PRO A 43 19.49 -17.77 13.94
C PRO A 43 19.87 -16.64 14.90
N GLU A 44 21.07 -16.07 14.77
CA GLU A 44 21.57 -14.94 15.57
C GLU A 44 20.96 -13.58 15.18
N ARG A 45 20.30 -13.48 14.02
CA ARG A 45 19.72 -12.22 13.54
C ARG A 45 18.35 -11.98 14.17
N GLU A 46 18.18 -10.84 14.81
CA GLU A 46 16.88 -10.43 15.35
C GLU A 46 15.84 -10.29 14.22
N VAL A 47 14.64 -10.85 14.46
CA VAL A 47 13.53 -10.84 13.50
C VAL A 47 12.63 -9.65 13.82
N GLU A 48 12.57 -8.69 12.90
CA GLU A 48 11.64 -7.57 12.98
C GLU A 48 10.20 -8.07 12.74
N LEU A 49 9.43 -8.18 13.83
CA LEU A 49 8.00 -8.42 13.71
C LEU A 49 7.30 -7.15 13.24
N PRO A 50 6.26 -7.27 12.38
CA PRO A 50 5.52 -6.11 11.94
C PRO A 50 4.82 -5.46 13.14
N HIS A 51 5.25 -4.26 13.51
CA HIS A 51 4.56 -3.44 14.48
C HIS A 51 3.17 -3.06 13.97
N ALA A 52 2.24 -2.78 14.89
CA ALA A 52 0.91 -2.28 14.55
C ALA A 52 1.05 -1.09 13.60
N LYS A 53 0.38 -1.16 12.45
CA LYS A 53 0.42 -0.08 11.46
C LYS A 53 -0.12 1.18 12.12
N ARG A 54 0.70 2.23 12.14
CA ARG A 54 0.27 3.56 12.58
C ARG A 54 -0.97 3.96 11.76
N SER A 55 -1.97 4.52 12.42
CA SER A 55 -3.15 5.05 11.74
C SER A 55 -2.69 6.09 10.71
N ARG A 56 -3.23 5.99 9.49
CA ARG A 56 -2.99 7.00 8.45
C ARG A 56 -3.78 8.25 8.83
N GLY A 57 -3.14 9.18 9.54
CA GLY A 57 -3.71 10.47 9.90
C GLY A 57 -3.24 11.59 8.97
N LEU A 58 -4.03 12.67 8.88
CA LEU A 58 -3.55 13.93 8.33
C LEU A 58 -2.54 14.55 9.29
N ALA A 59 -1.50 15.17 8.74
CA ALA A 59 -0.57 15.97 9.53
C ALA A 59 -1.31 17.15 10.19
N PRO A 60 -0.96 17.53 11.43
CA PRO A 60 -1.55 18.68 12.08
C PRO A 60 -1.31 19.95 11.25
N PRO A 61 -2.25 20.91 11.27
CA PRO A 61 -2.04 22.19 10.61
C PRO A 61 -0.85 22.92 11.25
N PRO A 62 -0.02 23.62 10.46
CA PRO A 62 1.09 24.41 10.99
C PRO A 62 0.55 25.56 11.84
N GLU A 63 1.21 25.84 12.97
CA GLU A 63 0.79 26.89 13.91
C GLU A 63 0.97 28.31 13.35
N ILE A 64 2.06 28.54 12.62
CA ILE A 64 2.39 29.85 12.06
C ILE A 64 2.57 29.73 10.55
N VAL A 65 1.82 30.54 9.81
CA VAL A 65 2.00 30.71 8.37
C VAL A 65 2.73 32.03 8.15
N ALA A 66 4.00 31.97 7.75
CA ALA A 66 4.83 33.16 7.58
C ALA A 66 4.47 34.00 6.35
N ASN A 67 3.78 33.41 5.38
CA ASN A 67 3.58 33.99 4.04
C ASN A 67 2.16 34.56 3.86
N VAL A 68 1.57 35.13 4.91
CA VAL A 68 0.20 35.69 4.83
C VAL A 68 0.27 37.11 4.26
N GLN A 69 -0.29 37.27 3.06
CA GLN A 69 -0.45 38.59 2.44
C GLN A 69 -1.50 39.40 3.22
N GLY A 70 -1.32 40.73 3.28
CA GLY A 70 -2.22 41.61 4.05
C GLY A 70 -3.69 41.49 3.65
N SER A 71 -4.62 41.75 4.58
CA SER A 71 -6.06 41.48 4.40
C SER A 71 -6.72 42.25 3.26
N SER A 72 -6.16 43.41 2.87
CA SER A 72 -6.64 44.23 1.75
C SER A 72 -5.90 43.98 0.45
N ALA A 73 -4.92 43.08 0.44
CA ALA A 73 -4.12 42.79 -0.74
C ALA A 73 -4.89 41.86 -1.70
N GLY A 74 -4.79 42.12 -3.01
CA GLY A 74 -5.53 41.38 -4.03
C GLY A 74 -5.10 39.92 -4.18
N ALA A 75 -5.91 39.12 -4.87
CA ALA A 75 -5.61 37.71 -5.10
C ALA A 75 -4.37 37.55 -6.00
N GLY A 76 -3.32 36.92 -5.44
CA GLY A 76 -2.13 36.55 -6.19
C GLY A 76 -2.36 35.31 -7.08
N SER A 77 -1.49 35.09 -8.07
CA SER A 77 -1.58 33.93 -8.98
C SER A 77 -1.47 32.57 -8.27
N GLY A 78 -0.80 32.52 -7.11
CA GLY A 78 -0.66 31.32 -6.29
C GLY A 78 -1.84 31.04 -5.35
N GLU A 79 -2.72 32.01 -5.12
CA GLU A 79 -3.77 31.92 -4.10
C GLU A 79 -4.78 30.80 -4.40
N PHE A 80 -5.06 30.58 -5.68
CA PHE A 80 -5.89 29.46 -6.12
C PHE A 80 -5.32 28.10 -5.68
N HIS A 81 -4.00 27.92 -5.80
CA HIS A 81 -3.36 26.67 -5.41
C HIS A 81 -3.32 26.48 -3.89
N VAL A 82 -3.14 27.57 -3.14
CA VAL A 82 -3.24 27.59 -1.67
C VAL A 82 -4.63 27.12 -1.24
N TYR A 83 -5.69 27.72 -1.80
CA TYR A 83 -7.07 27.31 -1.53
C TYR A 83 -7.34 25.85 -1.95
N LYS A 84 -6.87 25.41 -3.12
CA LYS A 84 -7.07 24.03 -3.58
C LYS A 84 -6.45 23.02 -2.61
N ALA A 85 -5.25 23.31 -2.11
CA ALA A 85 -4.56 22.45 -1.16
C ALA A 85 -5.24 22.46 0.22
N SER A 86 -5.61 23.63 0.73
CA SER A 86 -6.28 23.76 2.03
C SER A 86 -7.65 23.09 2.03
N ARG A 87 -8.44 23.29 0.96
CA ARG A 87 -9.75 22.65 0.78
C ARG A 87 -9.63 21.13 0.75
N ARG A 88 -8.68 20.60 -0.02
CA ARG A 88 -8.46 19.15 -0.08
C ARG A 88 -8.12 18.58 1.31
N ARG A 89 -7.19 19.23 2.02
CA ARG A 89 -6.81 18.85 3.38
C ARG A 89 -8.02 18.87 4.31
N GLU A 90 -8.86 19.89 4.23
CA GLU A 90 -10.04 20.01 5.11
C GLU A 90 -11.10 18.95 4.80
N THR A 91 -11.37 18.66 3.52
CA THR A 91 -12.31 17.58 3.15
C THR A 91 -11.83 16.21 3.60
N GLU A 92 -10.52 15.93 3.49
CA GLU A 92 -9.93 14.69 3.99
C GLU A 92 -10.00 14.64 5.52
N ARG A 93 -9.81 15.77 6.23
CA ARG A 93 -9.95 15.87 7.68
C ARG A 93 -11.37 15.54 8.15
N LEU A 94 -12.38 16.17 7.55
CA LEU A 94 -13.78 15.93 7.87
C LEU A 94 -14.16 14.46 7.62
N ARG A 95 -13.77 13.92 6.46
CA ARG A 95 -14.03 12.52 6.11
C ARG A 95 -13.43 11.55 7.13
N MET A 96 -12.19 11.76 7.58
CA MET A 96 -11.59 10.90 8.60
C MET A 96 -12.29 11.01 9.96
N MET A 97 -12.73 12.21 10.33
CA MET A 97 -13.50 12.42 11.57
C MET A 97 -14.82 11.66 11.52
N ASP A 98 -15.54 11.75 10.40
CA ASP A 98 -16.78 11.00 10.20
C ASP A 98 -16.54 9.48 10.22
N GLU A 99 -15.51 8.99 9.53
CA GLU A 99 -15.12 7.58 9.53
C GLU A 99 -14.75 7.07 10.93
N GLN A 100 -14.09 7.88 11.76
CA GLN A 100 -13.76 7.54 13.14
C GLN A 100 -15.02 7.43 14.01
N VAL A 101 -15.91 8.43 13.96
CA VAL A 101 -17.18 8.40 14.71
C VAL A 101 -18.01 7.18 14.33
N GLU A 102 -18.10 6.90 13.03
CA GLU A 102 -18.83 5.74 12.53
C GLU A 102 -18.20 4.41 12.93
N LYS A 103 -16.87 4.34 13.05
CA LYS A 103 -16.18 3.16 13.57
C LYS A 103 -16.44 2.98 15.07
N GLU A 104 -16.31 4.03 15.86
CA GLU A 104 -16.54 4.01 17.31
C GLU A 104 -17.97 3.56 17.66
N LYS A 105 -18.97 4.03 16.91
CA LYS A 105 -20.36 3.56 17.05
C LYS A 105 -20.48 2.06 16.79
N ARG A 106 -19.91 1.57 15.67
CA ARG A 106 -19.97 0.14 15.32
C ARG A 106 -19.24 -0.73 16.35
N ASP A 107 -18.10 -0.28 16.84
CA ASP A 107 -17.33 -0.98 17.87
C ASP A 107 -18.13 -1.04 19.18
N ALA A 108 -18.79 0.06 19.58
CA ALA A 108 -19.64 0.11 20.76
C ALA A 108 -20.87 -0.82 20.64
N GLU A 109 -21.56 -0.80 19.49
CA GLU A 109 -22.67 -1.72 19.20
C GLU A 109 -22.24 -3.19 19.23
N HIS A 110 -21.05 -3.49 18.68
CA HIS A 110 -20.51 -4.84 18.67
C HIS A 110 -20.17 -5.32 20.09
N VAL A 111 -19.57 -4.48 20.93
CA VAL A 111 -19.29 -4.80 22.33
C VAL A 111 -20.58 -5.01 23.12
N ALA A 112 -21.60 -4.15 22.91
CA ALA A 112 -22.90 -4.31 23.55
C ALA A 112 -23.56 -5.65 23.18
N LYS A 113 -23.53 -6.05 21.90
CA LYS A 113 -24.06 -7.34 21.42
C LYS A 113 -23.28 -8.55 21.93
N MET A 114 -21.98 -8.41 22.17
CA MET A 114 -21.15 -9.49 22.73
C MET A 114 -21.33 -9.67 24.24
N ALA A 115 -21.85 -8.65 24.92
CA ALA A 115 -22.11 -8.66 26.36
C ALA A 115 -23.52 -9.15 26.71
N GLU A 116 -24.46 -9.10 25.76
CA GLU A 116 -25.75 -9.78 25.80
C GLU A 116 -25.57 -11.30 25.56
#